data_AF-A0A1F7PT86-F1
#
_entry.id   AF-A0A1F7PT86-F1
#
_cell.length_a   1.000
_cell.length_b   1.000
_cell.length_c   1.000
_cell.angle_alpha   90.00
_cell.angle_beta   90.00
_cell.angle_gamma   90.00
#
_symmetry.space_group_name_H-M   'P 1'
#
loop_
_entity.id
_entity.type
_entity.pdbx_description
1 polymer ?
#
loop_
_entity_poly.entity_id
_entity_poly.type
_entity_poly.pdbx_seq_one_letter_code
_entity_poly.pdbx_strand_id
1 'polypeptide(L)'
;MLWVGLVLVAVTAAVAVEGTLTFIGATRRVEQTLVNIERLNALLSLLKDAETGQRGYLLTGAERYLEPYQDALAALWERQRELRVGLADRPRQRERLDALQPLIAAKLAELHRTIELRRNQGAAAAVRVVLTDEGRTLMDRIREGIGEMAARERARHDSRREGGGALWVLAAVGVGSAASLAMVVAALRAMTREARSRRRDD
;
A
#
# COMPACT_ATOMS: atom_id res chain seq x y z
N MET A 1 -41.02 -21.96 -20.73
CA MET A 1 -39.58 -22.26 -20.92
C MET A 1 -38.70 -21.00 -21.06
N LEU A 2 -39.17 -19.90 -21.67
CA LEU A 2 -38.40 -18.65 -21.82
C LEU A 2 -37.90 -18.03 -20.49
N TRP A 3 -38.71 -18.08 -19.43
CA TRP A 3 -38.37 -17.55 -18.11
C TRP A 3 -37.14 -18.22 -17.47
N VAL A 4 -36.91 -19.52 -17.74
CA VAL A 4 -35.76 -20.25 -17.18
C VAL A 4 -34.44 -19.76 -17.77
N GLY A 5 -34.43 -19.46 -19.08
CA GLY A 5 -33.24 -18.89 -19.73
C GLY A 5 -32.92 -17.47 -19.24
N LEU A 6 -33.96 -16.67 -18.99
CA LEU A 6 -33.80 -15.30 -18.48
C LEU A 6 -33.25 -15.28 -17.04
N VAL A 7 -33.72 -16.22 -16.19
CA VAL A 7 -33.17 -16.43 -14.84
C VAL A 7 -31.70 -16.86 -14.90
N LEU A 8 -31.33 -17.76 -15.82
CA LEU A 8 -29.95 -18.24 -15.94
C LEU A 8 -28.99 -17.12 -16.36
N VAL A 9 -29.39 -16.29 -17.33
CA VAL A 9 -28.62 -15.10 -17.75
C VAL A 9 -28.47 -14.12 -16.58
N ALA A 10 -29.55 -13.85 -15.84
CA ALA A 10 -29.49 -12.95 -14.68
C ALA A 10 -28.53 -13.46 -13.59
N VAL A 11 -28.52 -14.77 -13.32
CA VAL A 11 -27.59 -15.39 -12.37
C VAL A 11 -26.13 -15.26 -12.84
N THR A 12 -25.85 -15.53 -14.13
CA THR A 12 -24.48 -15.35 -14.67
C THR A 12 -24.01 -13.90 -14.62
N ALA A 13 -24.91 -12.94 -14.89
CA ALA A 13 -24.62 -11.52 -14.79
C ALA A 13 -24.35 -11.11 -13.32
N ALA A 14 -25.13 -11.61 -12.37
CA ALA A 14 -24.92 -11.35 -10.94
C ALA A 14 -23.57 -11.90 -10.45
N VAL A 15 -23.22 -13.14 -10.81
CA VAL A 15 -21.92 -13.75 -10.48
C VAL A 15 -20.77 -12.98 -11.13
N ALA A 16 -20.93 -12.53 -12.38
CA ALA A 16 -19.92 -11.72 -13.07
C ALA A 16 -19.72 -10.34 -12.41
N VAL A 17 -20.81 -9.69 -11.98
CA VAL A 17 -20.76 -8.40 -11.27
C VAL A 17 -20.10 -8.57 -9.91
N GLU A 18 -20.45 -9.58 -9.13
CA GLU A 18 -19.83 -9.85 -7.82
C GLU A 18 -18.35 -10.22 -7.95
N GLY A 19 -17.99 -11.02 -8.96
CA GLY A 19 -16.60 -11.33 -9.32
C GLY A 19 -15.80 -10.09 -9.73
N THR A 20 -16.42 -9.19 -10.49
CA THR A 20 -15.77 -7.94 -10.94
C THR A 20 -15.64 -6.95 -9.80
N LEU A 21 -16.63 -6.83 -8.91
CA LEU A 21 -16.59 -5.97 -7.73
C LEU A 21 -15.54 -6.44 -6.71
N THR A 22 -15.42 -7.75 -6.49
CA THR A 22 -14.38 -8.33 -5.63
C THR A 22 -12.98 -8.14 -6.22
N PHE A 23 -12.83 -8.26 -7.54
CA PHE A 23 -11.58 -7.98 -8.26
C PHE A 23 -11.18 -6.49 -8.21
N ILE A 24 -12.10 -5.56 -8.48
CA ILE A 24 -11.86 -4.11 -8.40
C ILE A 24 -11.50 -3.69 -6.96
N GLY A 25 -12.13 -4.30 -5.95
CA GLY A 25 -11.77 -4.09 -4.55
C GLY A 25 -10.37 -4.59 -4.21
N ALA A 26 -9.87 -5.64 -4.89
CA ALA A 26 -8.51 -6.11 -4.73
C ALA A 26 -7.48 -5.11 -5.29
N THR A 27 -7.74 -4.52 -6.46
CA THR A 27 -6.84 -3.52 -7.08
C THR A 27 -6.70 -2.25 -6.25
N ARG A 28 -7.79 -1.69 -5.70
CA ARG A 28 -7.72 -0.50 -4.82
C ARG A 28 -6.88 -0.71 -3.56
N ARG A 29 -6.87 -1.94 -3.02
CA ARG A 29 -6.08 -2.28 -1.84
C ARG A 29 -4.59 -2.47 -2.14
N VAL A 30 -4.25 -2.90 -3.37
CA VAL A 30 -2.85 -2.97 -3.84
C VAL A 30 -2.24 -1.58 -3.91
N GLU A 31 -2.98 -0.64 -4.50
CA GLU A 31 -2.56 0.77 -4.61
C GLU A 31 -2.28 1.37 -3.23
N GLN A 32 -3.17 1.15 -2.25
CA GLN A 32 -2.98 1.63 -0.88
C GLN A 32 -1.73 1.06 -0.19
N THR A 33 -1.42 -0.23 -0.40
CA THR A 33 -0.22 -0.85 0.18
C THR A 33 1.05 -0.20 -0.38
N LEU A 34 1.13 -0.01 -1.69
CA LEU A 34 2.28 0.62 -2.34
C LEU A 34 2.43 2.07 -1.89
N VAL A 35 1.34 2.83 -1.86
CA VAL A 35 1.32 4.22 -1.35
C VAL A 35 1.80 4.29 0.11
N ASN A 36 1.42 3.34 0.96
CA ASN A 36 1.89 3.32 2.35
C ASN A 36 3.39 3.00 2.46
N ILE A 37 3.92 2.09 1.63
CA ILE A 37 5.35 1.81 1.56
C ILE A 37 6.13 3.02 1.06
N GLU A 38 5.62 3.73 0.05
CA GLU A 38 6.22 4.96 -0.45
C GLU A 38 6.25 6.05 0.62
N ARG A 39 5.16 6.24 1.37
CA ARG A 39 5.10 7.18 2.50
C ARG A 39 6.10 6.85 3.60
N LEU A 40 6.26 5.56 3.91
CA LEU A 40 7.28 5.08 4.86
C LEU A 40 8.70 5.40 4.38
N ASN A 41 8.99 5.15 3.10
CA ASN A 41 10.28 5.45 2.50
C ASN A 41 10.55 6.97 2.42
N ALA A 42 9.50 7.77 2.15
CA ALA A 42 9.59 9.22 2.14
C ALA A 42 9.96 9.77 3.53
N LEU A 43 9.36 9.25 4.61
CA LEU A 43 9.76 9.59 5.99
C LEU A 43 11.24 9.28 6.25
N LEU A 44 11.70 8.11 5.83
CA LEU A 44 13.11 7.74 5.97
C LEU A 44 14.02 8.67 5.16
N SER A 45 13.61 9.06 3.96
CA SER A 45 14.36 10.00 3.12
C SER A 45 14.51 11.35 3.79
N LEU A 46 13.42 11.93 4.30
CA LEU A 46 13.47 13.22 5.00
C LEU A 46 14.43 13.20 6.19
N LEU A 47 14.46 12.09 6.95
CA LEU A 47 15.40 11.96 8.07
C LEU A 47 16.86 11.84 7.60
N LYS A 48 17.11 11.21 6.45
CA LYS A 48 18.44 11.17 5.84
C LYS A 48 18.84 12.55 5.32
N ASP A 49 17.92 13.30 4.74
CA ASP A 49 18.18 14.66 4.24
C ASP A 49 18.53 15.59 5.42
N ALA A 50 17.79 15.47 6.53
CA ALA A 50 18.09 16.17 7.78
C ALA A 50 19.47 15.82 8.34
N GLU A 51 19.81 14.52 8.42
CA GLU A 51 21.12 14.06 8.87
C GLU A 51 22.25 14.51 7.92
N THR A 52 22.00 14.52 6.61
CA THR A 52 22.98 14.93 5.59
C THR A 52 23.26 16.43 5.68
N GLY A 53 22.22 17.25 5.78
CA GLY A 53 22.37 18.69 5.96
C GLY A 53 23.10 19.04 7.25
N GLN A 54 22.73 18.39 8.35
CA GLN A 54 23.42 18.53 9.64
C GLN A 54 24.91 18.18 9.54
N ARG A 55 25.27 17.05 8.90
CA ARG A 55 26.69 16.66 8.75
C ARG A 55 27.47 17.64 7.88
N GLY A 56 26.86 18.15 6.81
CA GLY A 56 27.45 19.19 5.98
C GLY A 56 27.76 20.46 6.78
N TYR A 57 26.83 20.86 7.65
CA TYR A 57 27.01 21.98 8.56
C TYR A 57 28.08 21.72 9.63
N LEU A 58 28.09 20.53 10.24
CA LEU A 58 29.12 20.18 11.21
C LEU A 58 30.53 20.26 10.60
N LEU A 59 30.68 19.73 9.39
CA LEU A 59 31.96 19.71 8.68
C LEU A 59 32.43 21.11 8.29
N THR A 60 31.54 21.92 7.71
CA THR A 60 31.93 23.17 7.05
C THR A 60 31.68 24.42 7.89
N GLY A 61 30.74 24.38 8.81
CA GLY A 61 30.21 25.54 9.54
C GLY A 61 29.35 26.48 8.68
N ALA A 62 29.10 26.16 7.41
CA ALA A 62 28.37 27.05 6.50
C ALA A 62 26.86 26.80 6.55
N GLU A 63 26.09 27.85 6.86
CA GLU A 63 24.64 27.79 7.11
C GLU A 63 23.83 27.19 5.94
N ARG A 64 24.29 27.39 4.69
CA ARG A 64 23.64 26.81 3.50
C ARG A 64 23.47 25.30 3.54
N TYR A 65 24.33 24.57 4.28
CA TYR A 65 24.17 23.12 4.41
C TYR A 65 23.00 22.72 5.31
N LEU A 66 22.39 23.66 6.05
CA LEU A 66 21.20 23.39 6.87
C LEU A 66 19.89 23.48 6.09
N GLU A 67 19.90 23.88 4.81
CA GLU A 67 18.69 23.92 3.97
C GLU A 67 17.97 22.55 3.91
N PRO A 68 18.64 21.41 3.60
CA PRO A 68 17.99 20.09 3.65
C PRO A 68 17.42 19.71 5.03
N TYR A 69 18.02 20.19 6.11
CA TYR A 69 17.53 19.96 7.47
C TYR A 69 16.26 20.74 7.77
N GLN A 70 16.20 22.00 7.33
CA GLN A 70 15.03 22.86 7.50
C GLN A 70 13.85 22.36 6.66
N ASP A 71 14.10 22.01 5.40
CA ASP A 71 13.09 21.46 4.49
C ASP A 71 12.52 20.13 5.00
N ALA A 72 13.40 19.25 5.51
CA ALA A 72 12.98 17.98 6.09
C ALA A 72 12.08 18.16 7.31
N LEU A 73 12.42 19.09 8.22
CA LEU A 73 11.59 19.41 9.38
C LEU A 73 10.20 19.92 8.99
N ALA A 74 10.13 20.80 8.00
CA ALA A 74 8.86 21.34 7.51
C ALA A 74 7.95 20.24 6.92
N ALA A 75 8.54 19.29 6.17
CA ALA A 75 7.78 18.22 5.52
C ALA A 75 7.40 17.06 6.47
N LEU A 76 8.18 16.79 7.52
CA LEU A 76 8.03 15.61 8.37
C LEU A 76 6.66 15.51 9.04
N TRP A 77 6.11 16.63 9.53
CA TRP A 77 4.81 16.64 10.21
C TRP A 77 3.67 16.22 9.28
N GLU A 78 3.65 16.77 8.07
CA GLU A 78 2.65 16.43 7.06
C GLU A 78 2.75 14.97 6.61
N ARG A 79 3.97 14.46 6.36
CA ARG A 79 4.17 13.07 5.96
C ARG A 79 3.75 12.07 7.04
N GLN A 80 4.00 12.38 8.32
CA GLN A 80 3.52 11.55 9.43
C GLN A 80 1.99 11.54 9.51
N ARG A 81 1.34 12.69 9.28
CA ARG A 81 -0.12 12.82 9.23
C ARG A 81 -0.72 12.00 8.09
N GLU A 82 -0.18 12.14 6.88
CA GLU A 82 -0.62 11.38 5.70
C GLU A 82 -0.47 9.87 5.90
N LEU A 83 0.65 9.42 6.45
CA LEU A 83 0.86 8.02 6.76
C LEU A 83 -0.12 7.51 7.83
N ARG A 84 -0.38 8.29 8.89
CA ARG A 84 -1.36 7.92 9.92
C ARG A 84 -2.76 7.73 9.33
N VAL A 85 -3.17 8.62 8.43
CA VAL A 85 -4.45 8.52 7.71
C VAL A 85 -4.47 7.30 6.78
N GLY A 86 -3.38 7.03 6.06
CA GLY A 86 -3.24 5.83 5.21
C GLY A 86 -3.28 4.50 5.97
N LEU A 87 -3.08 4.53 7.29
CA LEU A 87 -3.14 3.38 8.19
C LEU A 87 -4.43 3.36 9.04
N ALA A 88 -5.49 4.07 8.62
CA ALA A 88 -6.76 4.20 9.34
C ALA A 88 -7.46 2.85 9.64
N ASP A 89 -7.31 1.87 8.76
CA ASP A 89 -7.89 0.53 8.85
C ASP A 89 -6.89 -0.54 9.34
N ARG A 90 -5.69 -0.12 9.76
CA ARG A 90 -4.56 -1.00 10.12
C ARG A 90 -4.06 -0.70 11.55
N PRO A 91 -4.79 -1.12 12.61
CA PRO A 91 -4.46 -0.77 13.99
C PRO A 91 -3.03 -1.17 14.39
N ARG A 92 -2.61 -2.40 14.06
CA ARG A 92 -1.24 -2.88 14.33
C ARG A 92 -0.15 -2.09 13.60
N GLN A 93 -0.43 -1.49 12.44
CA GLN A 93 0.55 -0.63 11.76
C GLN A 93 0.57 0.76 12.38
N ARG A 94 -0.56 1.24 12.87
CA ARG A 94 -0.62 2.50 13.62
C ARG A 94 0.15 2.42 14.93
N GLU A 95 0.03 1.33 15.67
CA GLU A 95 0.84 1.09 16.88
C GLU A 95 2.34 1.12 16.58
N ARG A 96 2.78 0.56 15.44
CA ARG A 96 4.18 0.64 15.01
C ARG A 96 4.61 2.06 14.65
N LEU A 97 3.74 2.80 13.95
CA LEU A 97 3.98 4.21 13.67
C LEU A 97 4.08 5.02 14.96
N ASP A 98 3.23 4.75 15.94
CA ASP A 98 3.24 5.38 17.26
C ASP A 98 4.54 5.06 18.03
N ALA A 99 5.06 3.83 17.90
CA ALA A 99 6.36 3.45 18.46
C ALA A 99 7.56 4.07 17.73
N LEU A 100 7.44 4.43 16.44
CA LEU A 100 8.48 5.13 15.68
C LEU A 100 8.58 6.62 16.04
N GLN A 101 7.46 7.27 16.36
CA GLN A 101 7.42 8.71 16.69
C GLN A 101 8.44 9.15 17.75
N PRO A 102 8.58 8.48 18.91
CA PRO A 102 9.58 8.89 19.89
C PRO A 102 11.03 8.72 19.39
N LEU A 103 11.30 7.75 18.52
CA LEU A 103 12.63 7.57 17.91
C LEU A 103 12.95 8.71 16.95
N ILE A 104 11.97 9.08 16.12
CA ILE A 104 12.07 10.22 15.20
C ILE A 104 12.30 11.51 16.00
N ALA A 105 11.51 11.75 17.05
CA ALA A 105 11.66 12.93 17.90
C ALA A 105 13.03 12.98 18.57
N ALA A 106 13.51 11.87 19.12
CA ALA A 106 14.84 11.78 19.70
C ALA A 106 15.93 12.05 18.66
N LYS A 107 15.79 11.52 17.44
CA LYS A 107 16.74 11.78 16.36
C LYS A 107 16.80 13.26 15.98
N LEU A 108 15.64 13.91 15.83
CA LEU A 108 15.60 15.35 15.52
C LEU A 108 16.19 16.20 16.65
N ALA A 109 15.95 15.82 17.91
CA ALA A 109 16.54 16.49 19.06
C ALA A 109 18.07 16.35 19.10
N GLU A 110 18.61 15.17 18.76
CA GLU A 110 20.05 14.93 18.63
C GLU A 110 20.67 15.79 17.51
N LEU A 111 20.05 15.82 16.33
CA LEU A 111 20.50 16.68 15.22
C LEU A 111 20.49 18.16 15.60
N HIS A 112 19.41 18.64 16.22
CA HIS A 112 19.31 20.02 16.68
C HIS A 112 20.40 20.35 17.71
N ARG A 113 20.60 19.49 18.70
CA ARG A 113 21.62 19.65 19.75
C ARG A 113 23.02 19.78 19.15
N THR A 114 23.37 18.94 18.18
CA THR A 114 24.71 18.97 17.58
C THR A 114 24.93 20.20 16.70
N ILE A 115 23.89 20.69 16.01
CA ILE A 115 23.92 21.97 15.29
C ILE A 115 24.17 23.13 16.26
N GLU A 116 23.43 23.19 17.37
CA GLU A 116 23.60 24.24 18.37
C GLU A 116 24.96 24.19 19.06
N LEU A 117 25.49 23.00 19.34
CA LEU A 117 26.87 22.86 19.84
C LEU A 117 27.89 23.38 18.83
N ARG A 118 27.70 23.10 17.54
CA ARG A 118 28.59 23.60 16.48
C ARG A 118 28.56 25.12 16.39
N ARG A 119 27.37 25.73 16.48
CA ARG A 119 27.16 27.19 16.46
C ARG A 119 27.80 27.88 17.66
N ASN A 120 27.53 27.36 18.86
CA ASN A 120 27.81 28.07 20.11
C ASN A 120 29.18 27.71 20.72
N GLN A 121 29.70 26.51 20.42
CA GLN A 121 30.90 25.96 21.07
C GLN A 121 31.95 25.41 20.07
N GLY A 122 31.67 25.49 18.76
CA GLY A 122 32.60 25.08 17.71
C GLY A 122 32.61 23.57 17.40
N ALA A 123 33.45 23.18 16.43
CA ALA A 123 33.47 21.82 15.87
C ALA A 123 33.72 20.73 16.91
N ALA A 124 34.70 20.93 17.80
CA ALA A 124 35.11 19.92 18.76
C ALA A 124 33.96 19.53 19.71
N ALA A 125 33.13 20.50 20.12
CA ALA A 125 31.99 20.23 21.00
C ALA A 125 30.93 19.36 20.31
N ALA A 126 30.61 19.66 19.04
CA ALA A 126 29.66 18.86 18.26
C ALA A 126 30.19 17.45 17.96
N VAL A 127 31.48 17.32 17.62
CA VAL A 127 32.12 16.03 17.31
C VAL A 127 32.07 15.09 18.52
N ARG A 128 32.27 15.58 19.75
CA ARG A 128 32.15 14.74 20.96
C ARG A 128 30.79 14.05 21.07
N VAL A 129 29.71 14.73 20.68
CA VAL A 129 28.37 14.14 20.69
C VAL A 129 28.21 13.13 19.56
N VAL A 130 28.69 13.44 18.35
CA VAL A 130 28.67 12.49 17.22
C VAL A 130 29.41 11.19 17.56
N LEU A 131 30.54 11.28 18.27
CA LEU A 131 31.33 10.14 18.71
C LEU A 131 30.65 9.26 19.78
N THR A 132 29.52 9.69 20.35
CA THR A 132 28.72 8.82 21.24
C THR A 132 27.91 7.76 20.48
N ASP A 133 27.86 7.86 19.14
CA ASP A 133 27.04 7.03 18.25
C ASP A 133 25.52 7.08 18.53
N GLU A 134 25.04 7.96 19.44
CA GLU A 134 23.61 8.11 19.76
C GLU A 134 22.78 8.35 18.49
N GLY A 135 23.22 9.30 17.66
CA GLY A 135 22.56 9.62 16.39
C GLY A 135 22.55 8.47 15.38
N ARG A 136 23.56 7.59 15.42
CA ARG A 136 23.64 6.39 14.56
C ARG A 136 22.67 5.32 15.06
N THR A 137 22.70 5.01 16.35
CA THR A 137 21.80 4.02 16.97
C THR A 137 20.34 4.39 16.77
N LEU A 138 19.99 5.67 16.91
CA LEU A 138 18.63 6.15 16.63
C LEU A 138 18.23 5.92 15.18
N MET A 139 19.10 6.23 14.22
CA MET A 139 18.80 6.03 12.79
C MET A 139 18.69 4.55 12.41
N ASP A 140 19.51 3.68 13.01
CA ASP A 140 19.43 2.24 12.75
C ASP A 140 18.10 1.66 13.24
N ARG A 141 17.64 2.05 14.44
CA ARG A 141 16.32 1.67 14.96
C ARG A 141 15.16 2.20 14.11
N ILE A 142 15.29 3.42 13.58
CA ILE A 142 14.29 4.00 12.67
C ILE A 142 14.26 3.21 11.35
N ARG A 143 15.42 2.90 10.75
CA ARG A 143 15.53 2.09 9.53
C ARG A 143 14.91 0.72 9.71
N GLU A 144 15.19 0.07 10.84
CA GLU A 144 14.62 -1.22 11.19
C GLU A 144 13.10 -1.14 11.31
N GLY A 145 12.56 -0.20 12.11
CA GLY A 145 11.12 -0.07 12.30
C GLY A 145 10.37 0.27 10.99
N ILE A 146 10.92 1.16 10.16
CA ILE A 146 10.35 1.47 8.84
C ILE A 146 10.43 0.24 7.92
N GLY A 147 11.55 -0.47 7.92
CA GLY A 147 11.75 -1.69 7.15
C GLY A 147 10.76 -2.80 7.52
N GLU A 148 10.54 -3.03 8.82
CA GLU A 148 9.55 -3.97 9.30
C GLU A 148 8.13 -3.61 8.87
N MET A 149 7.75 -2.33 8.98
CA MET A 149 6.44 -1.87 8.55
C MET A 149 6.23 -2.10 7.05
N ALA A 150 7.24 -1.76 6.24
CA ALA A 150 7.20 -1.95 4.78
C ALA A 150 7.16 -3.45 4.41
N ALA A 151 7.94 -4.30 5.07
CA ALA A 151 7.93 -5.74 4.84
C ALA A 151 6.57 -6.36 5.16
N ARG A 152 5.89 -5.90 6.21
CA ARG A 152 4.54 -6.37 6.57
C ARG A 152 3.48 -5.93 5.57
N GLU A 153 3.58 -4.71 5.04
CA GLU A 153 2.70 -4.25 3.96
C GLU A 153 2.89 -5.14 2.71
N ARG A 154 4.14 -5.48 2.34
CA ARG A 154 4.43 -6.40 1.22
C ARG A 154 3.91 -7.81 1.45
N ALA A 155 4.23 -8.42 2.58
CA ALA A 155 3.83 -9.80 2.89
C ALA A 155 2.29 -9.97 2.87
N ARG A 156 1.55 -8.99 3.43
CA ARG A 156 0.08 -8.99 3.39
C ARG A 156 -0.48 -8.94 1.98
N HIS A 157 0.22 -8.24 1.08
CA HIS A 157 -0.16 -8.14 -0.32
C HIS A 157 0.11 -9.44 -1.07
N ASP A 158 1.27 -10.07 -0.86
CA ASP A 158 1.65 -11.30 -1.57
C ASP A 158 0.74 -12.47 -1.19
N SER A 159 0.42 -12.62 0.11
CA SER A 159 -0.56 -13.63 0.58
C SER A 159 -1.97 -13.47 0.02
N ARG A 160 -2.29 -12.31 -0.58
CA ARG A 160 -3.60 -12.05 -1.21
C ARG A 160 -3.57 -12.17 -2.73
N ARG A 161 -2.40 -12.06 -3.37
CA ARG A 161 -2.23 -12.30 -4.81
C ARG A 161 -2.29 -13.78 -5.17
N GLU A 162 -1.81 -14.66 -4.29
CA GLU A 162 -1.81 -16.11 -4.53
C GLU A 162 -3.21 -16.75 -4.46
N GLY A 163 -4.25 -16.01 -4.03
CA GLY A 163 -5.62 -16.49 -3.88
C GLY A 163 -6.42 -16.76 -5.17
N GLY A 164 -5.80 -16.86 -6.34
CA GLY A 164 -6.43 -17.42 -7.55
C GLY A 164 -7.70 -16.74 -8.08
N GLY A 165 -8.01 -15.50 -7.68
CA GLY A 165 -9.30 -14.86 -7.96
C GLY A 165 -9.60 -14.68 -9.46
N ALA A 166 -8.58 -14.38 -10.27
CA ALA A 166 -8.78 -14.19 -11.72
C ALA A 166 -9.13 -15.49 -12.46
N LEU A 167 -8.48 -16.61 -12.11
CA LEU A 167 -8.73 -17.90 -12.73
C LEU A 167 -10.11 -18.45 -12.34
N TRP A 168 -10.51 -18.26 -11.08
CA TRP A 168 -11.83 -18.63 -10.59
C TRP A 168 -12.97 -17.82 -11.23
N VAL A 169 -12.79 -16.51 -11.41
CA VAL A 169 -13.79 -15.65 -12.08
C VAL A 169 -13.93 -16.02 -13.55
N LEU A 170 -12.81 -16.23 -14.26
CA LEU A 170 -12.85 -16.67 -15.66
C LEU A 170 -13.50 -18.05 -15.82
N ALA A 171 -13.20 -18.99 -14.92
CA ALA A 171 -13.84 -20.30 -14.91
C ALA A 171 -15.35 -20.21 -14.64
N ALA A 172 -15.78 -19.41 -13.66
CA ALA A 172 -17.19 -19.24 -13.32
C ALA A 172 -17.99 -18.60 -14.48
N VAL A 173 -17.45 -17.57 -15.14
CA VAL A 173 -18.08 -16.93 -16.30
C VAL A 173 -18.12 -17.88 -17.50
N GLY A 174 -17.04 -18.62 -17.75
CA GLY A 174 -16.95 -19.58 -18.85
C GLY A 174 -17.97 -20.71 -18.72
N VAL A 175 -18.06 -21.33 -17.54
CA VAL A 175 -19.02 -22.41 -17.25
C VAL A 175 -20.47 -21.90 -17.36
N GLY A 176 -20.77 -20.71 -16.82
CA GLY A 176 -22.10 -20.12 -16.89
C GLY A 176 -22.54 -19.79 -18.32
N SER A 177 -21.62 -19.29 -19.14
CA SER A 177 -21.88 -18.96 -20.55
C SER A 177 -22.13 -20.22 -21.40
N ALA A 178 -21.33 -21.28 -21.18
CA ALA A 178 -21.51 -22.56 -21.86
C ALA A 178 -22.84 -23.24 -21.50
N ALA A 179 -23.24 -23.21 -20.23
CA ALA A 179 -24.51 -23.76 -19.77
C ALA A 179 -25.72 -23.02 -20.41
N SER A 180 -25.64 -21.68 -20.48
CA SER A 180 -26.66 -20.84 -21.12
C SER A 180 -26.84 -21.18 -22.59
N LEU A 181 -25.72 -21.31 -23.32
CA LEU A 181 -25.73 -21.63 -24.75
C LEU A 181 -26.33 -23.02 -25.02
N ALA A 182 -25.95 -24.02 -24.22
CA ALA A 182 -26.49 -25.37 -24.33
C ALA A 182 -28.01 -25.42 -24.14
N MET A 183 -28.54 -24.62 -23.20
CA MET A 183 -29.98 -24.53 -22.95
C MET A 183 -30.75 -23.90 -24.12
N VAL A 184 -30.22 -22.83 -24.71
CA VAL A 184 -30.82 -22.20 -25.91
C VAL A 184 -30.86 -23.18 -27.07
N VAL A 185 -29.77 -23.91 -27.31
CA VAL A 185 -29.71 -24.94 -28.36
C VAL A 185 -30.72 -26.06 -28.12
N ALA A 186 -30.87 -26.52 -26.87
CA ALA A 186 -31.86 -27.54 -26.51
C ALA A 186 -33.31 -27.06 -26.75
N ALA A 187 -33.62 -25.81 -26.38
CA ALA A 187 -34.93 -25.21 -26.62
C ALA A 187 -35.25 -25.10 -28.12
N LEU A 188 -34.31 -24.64 -28.94
CA LEU A 188 -34.47 -24.57 -30.40
C LEU A 188 -34.69 -25.96 -31.02
N ARG A 189 -33.97 -26.99 -30.53
CA ARG A 189 -34.18 -28.38 -30.97
C ARG A 189 -35.55 -28.92 -30.57
N ALA A 190 -36.06 -28.59 -29.38
CA ALA A 190 -37.40 -29.01 -28.96
C ALA A 190 -38.48 -28.34 -29.82
N MET A 191 -38.37 -27.03 -30.06
CA MET A 191 -39.33 -26.29 -30.91
C MET A 191 -39.35 -26.81 -32.35
N THR A 192 -38.18 -27.09 -32.93
CA THR A 192 -38.10 -27.64 -34.30
C THR A 192 -38.62 -29.07 -34.40
N ARG A 193 -38.50 -29.89 -33.34
CA ARG A 193 -39.15 -31.22 -33.27
C ARG A 193 -40.67 -31.11 -33.21
N GLU A 194 -41.19 -30.21 -32.38
CA GLU A 194 -42.63 -30.01 -32.21
C GLU A 194 -43.30 -29.41 -33.47
N ALA A 195 -42.60 -28.50 -34.16
CA ALA A 195 -43.06 -27.99 -35.45
C ALA A 195 -43.08 -29.06 -36.55
N ARG A 196 -42.21 -30.08 -36.46
CA ARG A 196 -42.21 -31.22 -37.40
C ARG A 196 -43.25 -32.27 -37.07
N SER A 197 -43.61 -32.46 -35.81
CA SER A 197 -44.68 -33.40 -35.43
C SER A 197 -46.04 -32.87 -35.86
N ARG A 198 -46.33 -31.58 -35.67
CA ARG A 198 -47.60 -30.98 -36.10
C ARG A 198 -47.82 -31.02 -37.62
N ARG A 199 -46.77 -30.88 -38.42
CA ARG A 199 -46.84 -31.01 -39.90
C ARG A 199 -47.03 -32.45 -40.40
N ARG A 200 -46.98 -33.45 -39.52
CA ARG A 200 -47.18 -34.87 -39.87
C ARG A 200 -48.59 -35.37 -39.56
N ASP A 201 -49.32 -34.63 -38.72
CA ASP A 201 -50.68 -34.95 -38.28
C ASP A 201 -51.76 -34.16 -39.04
N ASP A 202 -51.35 -33.24 -39.93
CA ASP A 202 -52.18 -32.56 -40.95
C ASP A 202 -51.91 -33.16 -42.34
#